data_AF-T0RAW7-F1
#
_entry.id   AF-T0RAW7-F1
#
_cell.length_a   1.000
_cell.length_b   1.000
_cell.length_c   1.000
_cell.angle_alpha   90.00
_cell.angle_beta   90.00
_cell.angle_gamma   90.00
#
_symmetry.space_group_name_H-M   'P 1'
#
loop_
_entity.id
_entity.type
_entity.pdbx_description
1 polymer ?
#
loop_
_entity_poly.entity_id
_entity_poly.type
_entity_poly.pdbx_seq_one_letter_code
_entity_poly.pdbx_strand_id
1 'polypeptide(L)'
;MATPRATQDDEVERLVKCRVRSEVEARKAAEVTMKRAMKEATELKKELMLMRKEKEDLTDRARAAEPAPKSVKQPSDDLLKKLARREKELEQCKQLLRDKDAAADEVQTQVQQLHTSLERATTITSALQQQLDEANEVAKKAGIELRQLKLSADDGKKKYQRSIKELKEEKAALSSENAQLAQRLNDATTSNVQTSALKKQLTQARDRLASIVADHDARIAQLTSAHAAALHELQAQHAKALAQQRDELTSAHAQELQAKLQATTMVSQIEKEREQVRADALRRLQDELQIEKEENVDLLQTVKSLQDKLRLVAELHRDAERAKAAAEVEKEKALAWSAKAEDAADACEAQANKFKDECALLEEKLSVVDAALRRRGISMDFLLKKKTSNNNDDDEPAKAKAVPSHTSKAKKKVVAEPEGRDESVKPLRRK
;
A
#
# COMPACT_ATOMS: atom_id res chain seq x y z
N MET A 1 63.06 2.28 -40.14
CA MET A 1 63.60 3.65 -40.09
C MET A 1 64.99 3.57 -39.48
N ALA A 2 65.99 4.27 -40.03
CA ALA A 2 67.31 4.33 -39.40
C ALA A 2 67.22 5.11 -38.08
N THR A 3 67.92 4.64 -37.04
CA THR A 3 67.95 5.35 -35.75
C THR A 3 68.92 6.54 -35.82
N PRO A 4 68.74 7.59 -35.00
CA PRO A 4 69.61 8.78 -35.03
C PRO A 4 71.11 8.49 -34.85
N ARG A 5 71.46 7.39 -34.17
CA ARG A 5 72.86 6.92 -34.03
C ARG A 5 73.43 6.41 -35.37
N ALA A 6 72.69 5.57 -36.09
CA ALA A 6 73.15 5.06 -37.39
C ALA A 6 73.42 6.18 -38.39
N THR A 7 72.58 7.23 -38.41
CA THR A 7 72.81 8.40 -39.28
C THR A 7 74.04 9.23 -38.89
N GLN A 8 74.43 9.23 -37.61
CA GLN A 8 75.66 9.89 -37.14
C GLN A 8 76.90 9.08 -37.51
N ASP A 9 76.86 7.76 -37.32
CA ASP A 9 77.96 6.85 -37.68
C ASP A 9 78.26 6.92 -39.20
N ASP A 10 77.21 6.90 -40.04
CA ASP A 10 77.31 7.08 -41.51
C ASP A 10 77.91 8.44 -41.91
N GLU A 11 77.75 9.49 -41.10
CA GLU A 11 78.30 10.82 -41.36
C GLU A 11 79.77 10.92 -40.93
N VAL A 12 80.11 10.36 -39.76
CA VAL A 12 81.50 10.23 -39.30
C VAL A 12 82.34 9.40 -40.28
N GLU A 13 81.82 8.28 -40.77
CA GLU A 13 82.54 7.43 -41.73
C GLU A 13 82.77 8.17 -43.07
N ARG A 14 81.79 8.95 -43.54
CA ARG A 14 81.94 9.82 -44.73
C ARG A 14 82.99 10.90 -44.52
N LEU A 15 83.01 11.56 -43.36
CA LEU A 15 84.02 12.59 -43.03
C LEU A 15 85.44 12.01 -43.00
N VAL A 16 85.63 10.83 -42.38
CA VAL A 16 86.92 10.12 -42.35
C VAL A 16 87.37 9.75 -43.77
N LYS A 17 86.47 9.17 -44.59
CA LYS A 17 86.76 8.83 -46.00
C LYS A 17 87.14 10.07 -46.83
N CYS A 18 86.47 11.20 -46.64
CA CYS A 18 86.82 12.46 -47.31
C CYS A 18 88.19 13.00 -46.87
N ARG A 19 88.49 12.97 -45.55
CA ARG A 19 89.79 13.42 -45.02
C ARG A 19 90.95 12.59 -45.57
N VAL A 20 90.82 11.26 -45.58
CA VAL A 20 91.86 10.36 -46.12
C VAL A 20 92.09 10.58 -47.62
N ARG A 21 91.03 10.80 -48.41
CA ARG A 21 91.16 11.12 -49.85
C ARG A 21 91.91 12.43 -50.07
N SER A 22 91.53 13.50 -49.36
CA SER A 22 92.20 14.81 -49.41
C SER A 22 93.68 14.72 -49.02
N GLU A 23 94.02 13.94 -47.98
CA GLU A 23 95.41 13.74 -47.58
C GLU A 23 96.24 12.98 -48.64
N VAL A 24 95.66 11.96 -49.27
CA VAL A 24 96.32 11.22 -50.37
C VAL A 24 96.51 12.10 -51.61
N GLU A 25 95.54 12.96 -51.93
CA GLU A 25 95.65 13.92 -53.04
C GLU A 25 96.72 14.99 -52.75
N ALA A 26 96.78 15.53 -51.53
CA ALA A 26 97.81 16.47 -51.11
C ALA A 26 99.22 15.85 -51.19
N ARG A 27 99.39 14.60 -50.74
CA ARG A 27 100.67 13.86 -50.85
C ARG A 27 101.07 13.65 -52.31
N LYS A 28 100.14 13.28 -53.19
CA LYS A 28 100.40 13.13 -54.64
C LYS A 28 100.78 14.47 -55.29
N ALA A 29 100.11 15.57 -54.94
CA ALA A 29 100.45 16.90 -55.45
C ALA A 29 101.87 17.33 -55.02
N ALA A 30 102.25 17.07 -53.77
CA ALA A 30 103.60 17.32 -53.27
C ALA A 30 104.65 16.45 -54.00
N GLU A 31 104.37 15.16 -54.21
CA GLU A 31 105.28 14.23 -54.91
C GLU A 31 105.49 14.64 -56.38
N VAL A 32 104.43 15.03 -57.09
CA VAL A 32 104.50 15.53 -58.47
C VAL A 32 105.31 16.84 -58.53
N THR A 33 105.11 17.75 -57.57
CA THR A 33 105.86 19.00 -57.48
C THR A 33 107.35 18.76 -57.22
N MET A 34 107.69 17.84 -56.31
CA MET A 34 109.07 17.45 -56.03
C MET A 34 109.73 16.78 -57.25
N LYS A 35 109.02 15.88 -57.95
CA LYS A 35 109.51 15.25 -59.19
C LYS A 35 109.76 16.27 -60.30
N ARG A 36 108.95 17.32 -60.39
CA ARG A 36 109.15 18.43 -61.33
C ARG A 36 110.40 19.25 -60.97
N ALA A 37 110.50 19.71 -59.73
CA ALA A 37 111.67 20.46 -59.26
C ALA A 37 112.98 19.67 -59.41
N MET A 38 112.95 18.35 -59.20
CA MET A 38 114.11 17.48 -59.41
C MET A 38 114.52 17.40 -60.89
N LYS A 39 113.57 17.39 -61.84
CA LYS A 39 113.87 17.45 -63.28
C LYS A 39 114.48 18.81 -63.66
N GLU A 40 113.84 19.91 -63.25
CA GLU A 40 114.32 21.28 -63.51
C GLU A 40 115.75 21.48 -62.95
N ALA A 41 116.06 20.93 -61.76
CA ALA A 41 117.41 20.92 -61.21
C ALA A 41 118.41 20.09 -62.03
N THR A 42 117.99 18.97 -62.63
CA THR A 42 118.86 18.19 -63.56
C THR A 42 119.08 18.87 -64.90
N GLU A 43 118.13 19.70 -65.36
CA GLU A 43 118.24 20.48 -66.60
C GLU A 43 119.19 21.67 -66.40
N LEU A 44 119.01 22.44 -65.32
CA LEU A 44 119.97 23.48 -64.89
C LEU A 44 121.40 22.93 -64.71
N LYS A 45 121.56 21.70 -64.21
CA LYS A 45 122.87 21.04 -64.11
C LYS A 45 123.50 20.73 -65.48
N LYS A 46 122.70 20.44 -66.51
CA LYS A 46 123.19 20.25 -67.89
C LYS A 46 123.57 21.59 -68.51
N GLU A 47 122.75 22.63 -68.36
CA GLU A 47 123.02 23.98 -68.85
C GLU A 47 124.31 24.54 -68.22
N LEU A 48 124.50 24.38 -66.90
CA LEU A 48 125.74 24.78 -66.23
C LEU A 48 126.99 24.00 -66.69
N MET A 49 126.84 22.77 -67.19
CA MET A 49 127.95 22.05 -67.85
C MET A 49 128.21 22.59 -69.26
N LEU A 50 127.17 22.92 -70.02
CA LEU A 50 127.30 23.54 -71.33
C LEU A 50 128.01 24.91 -71.23
N MET A 51 127.54 25.79 -70.34
CA MET A 51 128.14 27.10 -70.09
C MET A 51 129.60 27.02 -69.60
N ARG A 52 130.00 25.95 -68.90
CA ARG A 52 131.40 25.72 -68.53
C ARG A 52 132.24 25.33 -69.74
N LYS A 53 131.73 24.45 -70.60
CA LYS A 53 132.39 24.04 -71.84
C LYS A 53 132.54 25.21 -72.82
N GLU A 54 131.48 26.00 -73.02
CA GLU A 54 131.52 27.20 -73.85
C GLU A 54 132.50 28.26 -73.31
N LYS A 55 132.65 28.35 -71.98
CA LYS A 55 133.66 29.19 -71.35
C LYS A 55 135.09 28.69 -71.64
N GLU A 56 135.33 27.38 -71.61
CA GLU A 56 136.63 26.77 -71.99
C GLU A 56 136.94 27.03 -73.47
N ASP A 57 135.99 26.76 -74.37
CA ASP A 57 136.12 26.99 -75.83
C ASP A 57 136.41 28.47 -76.19
N LEU A 58 135.89 29.42 -75.40
CA LEU A 58 136.18 30.85 -75.56
C LEU A 58 137.58 31.25 -75.06
N THR A 59 138.08 30.65 -73.97
CA THR A 59 139.46 30.88 -73.51
C THR A 59 140.51 30.36 -74.49
N ASP A 60 140.25 29.25 -75.19
CA ASP A 60 141.19 28.72 -76.18
C ASP A 60 141.25 29.55 -77.46
N ARG A 61 140.14 30.20 -77.87
CA ARG A 61 140.12 31.11 -79.03
C ARG A 61 140.77 32.46 -78.79
N ALA A 62 140.88 32.92 -77.55
CA ALA A 62 141.49 34.21 -77.20
C ALA A 62 143.03 34.22 -77.21
N ARG A 63 143.69 33.10 -77.53
CA ARG A 63 145.14 32.90 -77.35
C ARG A 63 145.97 32.87 -78.65
N ALA A 64 145.41 33.30 -79.79
CA ALA A 64 146.07 33.27 -81.09
C ALA A 64 145.89 34.55 -81.93
N ALA A 65 147.01 35.04 -82.49
CA ALA A 65 147.18 36.01 -83.59
C ALA A 65 147.20 37.54 -83.30
N GLU A 66 148.44 38.05 -83.28
CA GLU A 66 148.94 39.39 -83.70
C GLU A 66 150.14 39.08 -84.68
N PRO A 67 150.95 40.00 -85.27
CA PRO A 67 150.81 41.45 -85.56
C PRO A 67 151.40 41.96 -86.95
N ALA A 68 151.00 43.17 -87.38
CA ALA A 68 151.81 44.30 -87.92
C ALA A 68 152.85 44.15 -89.13
N PRO A 69 153.86 45.05 -89.37
CA PRO A 69 153.79 46.20 -90.33
C PRO A 69 155.05 46.42 -91.27
N LYS A 70 155.36 47.68 -91.74
CA LYS A 70 156.64 48.26 -92.33
C LYS A 70 156.72 48.42 -93.88
N SER A 71 157.56 49.27 -94.54
CA SER A 71 158.30 50.55 -94.23
C SER A 71 159.08 51.16 -95.44
N VAL A 72 159.07 52.52 -95.60
CA VAL A 72 160.18 53.47 -95.97
C VAL A 72 161.22 53.19 -97.10
N LYS A 73 161.44 54.15 -98.05
CA LYS A 73 162.74 54.85 -98.39
C LYS A 73 162.74 55.77 -99.64
N GLN A 74 163.65 56.77 -99.66
CA GLN A 74 164.00 57.77 -100.72
C GLN A 74 165.14 57.22 -101.67
N PRO A 75 165.87 57.96 -102.57
CA PRO A 75 165.84 59.39 -103.00
C PRO A 75 166.11 59.68 -104.53
N SER A 76 166.46 60.94 -104.83
CA SER A 76 167.35 61.46 -105.90
C SER A 76 166.76 62.17 -107.15
N ASP A 77 167.57 63.09 -107.70
CA ASP A 77 167.23 64.15 -108.65
C ASP A 77 166.85 63.68 -110.06
N ASP A 78 165.83 64.32 -110.63
CA ASP A 78 165.73 64.65 -112.07
C ASP A 78 164.56 65.65 -112.24
N LEU A 79 164.72 66.83 -111.62
CA LEU A 79 163.58 67.64 -111.11
C LEU A 79 162.61 68.17 -112.16
N LEU A 80 163.07 68.48 -113.39
CA LEU A 80 162.23 69.15 -114.39
C LEU A 80 161.28 68.20 -115.14
N LYS A 81 161.64 66.92 -115.33
CA LYS A 81 160.69 65.90 -115.84
C LYS A 81 159.86 65.27 -114.72
N LYS A 82 160.38 65.23 -113.50
CA LYS A 82 159.62 64.80 -112.32
C LYS A 82 158.51 65.78 -111.94
N LEU A 83 158.66 67.09 -112.17
CA LEU A 83 157.58 68.07 -111.94
C LEU A 83 156.33 67.79 -112.80
N ALA A 84 156.46 67.66 -114.12
CA ALA A 84 155.32 67.37 -114.99
C ALA A 84 154.67 66.00 -114.72
N ARG A 85 155.45 65.00 -114.28
CA ARG A 85 154.90 63.72 -113.78
C ARG A 85 154.22 63.88 -112.42
N ARG A 86 154.80 64.64 -111.50
CA ARG A 86 154.22 64.95 -110.18
C ARG A 86 152.95 65.77 -110.28
N GLU A 87 152.82 66.67 -111.24
CA GLU A 87 151.57 67.37 -111.55
C GLU A 87 150.51 66.40 -112.06
N LYS A 88 150.88 65.48 -112.97
CA LYS A 88 149.95 64.45 -113.47
C LYS A 88 149.54 63.44 -112.39
N GLU A 89 150.47 63.06 -111.52
CA GLU A 89 150.24 62.25 -110.31
C GLU A 89 149.39 63.01 -109.29
N LEU A 90 149.60 64.32 -109.11
CA LEU A 90 148.76 65.17 -108.26
C LEU A 90 147.34 65.29 -108.83
N GLU A 91 147.18 65.45 -110.14
CA GLU A 91 145.86 65.53 -110.76
C GLU A 91 145.14 64.17 -110.71
N GLN A 92 145.87 63.05 -110.84
CA GLN A 92 145.35 61.71 -110.55
C GLN A 92 145.00 61.52 -109.06
N CYS A 93 145.80 62.00 -108.12
CA CYS A 93 145.49 61.94 -106.69
C CYS A 93 144.30 62.83 -106.32
N LYS A 94 144.15 64.02 -106.93
CA LYS A 94 142.95 64.87 -106.80
C LYS A 94 141.72 64.17 -107.35
N GLN A 95 141.84 63.48 -108.49
CA GLN A 95 140.73 62.73 -109.06
C GLN A 95 140.37 61.53 -108.19
N LEU A 96 141.35 60.73 -107.75
CA LEU A 96 141.15 59.65 -106.78
C LEU A 96 140.55 60.14 -105.46
N LEU A 97 140.91 61.33 -104.98
CA LEU A 97 140.27 61.97 -103.84
C LEU A 97 138.79 62.26 -104.14
N ARG A 98 138.46 62.93 -105.24
CA ARG A 98 137.06 63.16 -105.65
C ARG A 98 136.25 61.86 -105.80
N ASP A 99 136.84 60.84 -106.40
CA ASP A 99 136.22 59.53 -106.59
C ASP A 99 136.02 58.80 -105.23
N LYS A 100 136.93 59.02 -104.27
CA LYS A 100 136.82 58.50 -102.89
C LYS A 100 135.87 59.29 -102.02
N ASP A 101 135.79 60.60 -102.20
CA ASP A 101 134.82 61.48 -101.53
C ASP A 101 133.42 61.13 -102.01
N ALA A 102 133.21 60.97 -103.33
CA ALA A 102 131.96 60.50 -103.91
C ALA A 102 131.57 59.09 -103.39
N ALA A 103 132.52 58.16 -103.33
CA ALA A 103 132.27 56.83 -102.76
C ALA A 103 131.99 56.88 -101.23
N ALA A 104 132.57 57.84 -100.51
CA ALA A 104 132.28 58.05 -99.09
C ALA A 104 130.88 58.64 -98.90
N ASP A 105 130.45 59.58 -99.75
CA ASP A 105 129.09 60.13 -99.78
C ASP A 105 128.05 59.06 -100.14
N GLU A 106 128.35 58.17 -101.10
CA GLU A 106 127.51 57.00 -101.42
C GLU A 106 127.39 56.02 -100.24
N VAL A 107 128.50 55.71 -99.56
CA VAL A 107 128.47 54.86 -98.35
C VAL A 107 127.72 55.57 -97.22
N GLN A 108 127.91 56.88 -97.02
CA GLN A 108 127.25 57.65 -95.98
C GLN A 108 125.73 57.75 -96.22
N THR A 109 125.30 57.93 -97.46
CA THR A 109 123.87 57.89 -97.83
C THR A 109 123.28 56.48 -97.68
N GLN A 110 124.00 55.41 -98.03
CA GLN A 110 123.57 54.03 -97.73
C GLN A 110 123.46 53.77 -96.22
N VAL A 111 124.42 54.22 -95.42
CA VAL A 111 124.37 54.10 -93.94
C VAL A 111 123.18 54.86 -93.37
N GLN A 112 122.87 56.07 -93.86
CA GLN A 112 121.66 56.81 -93.45
C GLN A 112 120.35 56.11 -93.86
N GLN A 113 120.30 55.52 -95.06
CA GLN A 113 119.15 54.73 -95.51
C GLN A 113 118.96 53.46 -94.65
N LEU A 114 120.03 52.74 -94.33
CA LEU A 114 120.00 51.59 -93.44
C LEU A 114 119.62 52.00 -92.00
N HIS A 115 120.09 53.13 -91.50
CA HIS A 115 119.75 53.65 -90.18
C HIS A 115 118.26 53.98 -90.09
N THR A 116 117.72 54.78 -91.02
CA THR A 116 116.28 55.10 -91.05
C THR A 116 115.39 53.88 -91.33
N SER A 117 115.92 52.84 -92.00
CA SER A 117 115.23 51.56 -92.16
C SER A 117 115.20 50.75 -90.85
N LEU A 118 116.31 50.73 -90.11
CA LEU A 118 116.43 50.09 -88.80
C LEU A 118 115.54 50.78 -87.74
N GLU A 119 115.49 52.11 -87.73
CA GLU A 119 114.58 52.88 -86.87
C GLU A 119 113.10 52.57 -87.17
N ARG A 120 112.74 52.48 -88.46
CA ARG A 120 111.39 52.07 -88.88
C ARG A 120 111.07 50.62 -88.50
N ALA A 121 112.02 49.69 -88.70
CA ALA A 121 111.84 48.30 -88.28
C ALA A 121 111.70 48.17 -86.74
N THR A 122 112.48 48.93 -85.98
CA THR A 122 112.45 48.94 -84.51
C THR A 122 111.12 49.49 -83.99
N THR A 123 110.64 50.61 -84.54
CA THR A 123 109.35 51.21 -84.16
C THR A 123 108.16 50.32 -84.54
N ILE A 124 108.16 49.70 -85.73
CA ILE A 124 107.14 48.70 -86.13
C ILE A 124 107.17 47.48 -85.19
N THR A 125 108.36 46.95 -84.88
CA THR A 125 108.49 45.78 -83.98
C THR A 125 107.99 46.11 -82.57
N SER A 126 108.30 47.29 -82.05
CA SER A 126 107.78 47.75 -80.74
C SER A 126 106.26 47.91 -80.75
N ALA A 127 105.66 48.42 -81.83
CA ALA A 127 104.22 48.55 -81.94
C ALA A 127 103.50 47.20 -82.04
N LEU A 128 104.07 46.25 -82.81
CA LEU A 128 103.55 44.88 -82.89
C LEU A 128 103.68 44.12 -81.56
N GLN A 129 104.78 44.32 -80.83
CA GLN A 129 104.95 43.75 -79.49
C GLN A 129 103.91 44.30 -78.52
N GLN A 130 103.66 45.62 -78.51
CA GLN A 130 102.61 46.21 -77.70
C GLN A 130 101.22 45.66 -78.05
N GLN A 131 100.89 45.53 -79.34
CA GLN A 131 99.62 44.92 -79.78
C GLN A 131 99.47 43.46 -79.34
N LEU A 132 100.57 42.69 -79.37
CA LEU A 132 100.59 41.31 -78.89
C LEU A 132 100.37 41.23 -77.37
N ASP A 133 100.98 42.13 -76.60
CA ASP A 133 100.82 42.20 -75.14
C ASP A 133 99.41 42.64 -74.75
N GLU A 134 98.83 43.63 -75.43
CA GLU A 134 97.43 44.06 -75.27
C GLU A 134 96.45 42.92 -75.60
N ALA A 135 96.66 42.21 -76.72
CA ALA A 135 95.85 41.06 -77.11
C ALA A 135 95.95 39.91 -76.08
N ASN A 136 97.14 39.66 -75.54
CA ASN A 136 97.36 38.68 -74.47
C ASN A 136 96.62 39.05 -73.19
N GLU A 137 96.61 40.32 -72.78
CA GLU A 137 95.84 40.78 -71.60
C GLU A 137 94.32 40.69 -71.82
N VAL A 138 93.82 41.02 -73.02
CA VAL A 138 92.41 40.82 -73.36
C VAL A 138 92.05 39.33 -73.32
N ALA A 139 92.89 38.45 -73.88
CA ALA A 139 92.67 37.00 -73.85
C ALA A 139 92.67 36.44 -72.41
N LYS A 140 93.56 36.93 -71.53
CA LYS A 140 93.58 36.58 -70.10
C LYS A 140 92.28 37.02 -69.40
N LYS A 141 91.81 38.25 -69.62
CA LYS A 141 90.55 38.77 -69.05
C LYS A 141 89.34 37.96 -69.50
N ALA A 142 89.17 37.75 -70.80
CA ALA A 142 88.11 36.91 -71.36
C ALA A 142 88.17 35.46 -70.81
N GLY A 143 89.38 34.91 -70.62
CA GLY A 143 89.60 33.60 -70.01
C GLY A 143 89.27 33.55 -68.50
N ILE A 144 89.27 34.67 -67.78
CA ILE A 144 88.80 34.77 -66.39
C ILE A 144 87.28 34.90 -66.37
N GLU A 145 86.70 35.80 -67.17
CA GLU A 145 85.26 36.01 -67.29
C GLU A 145 84.52 34.73 -67.70
N LEU A 146 85.04 33.98 -68.69
CA LEU A 146 84.48 32.70 -69.09
C LEU A 146 84.51 31.66 -67.97
N ARG A 147 85.54 31.67 -67.11
CA ARG A 147 85.60 30.79 -65.92
C ARG A 147 84.58 31.21 -64.87
N GLN A 148 84.42 32.51 -64.63
CA GLN A 148 83.44 33.05 -63.68
C GLN A 148 82.00 32.79 -64.13
N LEU A 149 81.70 32.96 -65.44
CA LEU A 149 80.41 32.63 -66.03
C LEU A 149 80.10 31.13 -65.94
N LYS A 150 81.08 30.25 -66.18
CA LYS A 150 80.89 28.79 -66.00
C LYS A 150 80.57 28.43 -64.55
N LEU A 151 81.31 28.97 -63.57
CA LEU A 151 81.03 28.77 -62.15
C LEU A 151 79.63 29.29 -61.76
N SER A 152 79.25 30.47 -62.23
CA SER A 152 77.92 31.05 -62.01
C SER A 152 76.80 30.18 -62.60
N ALA A 153 76.99 29.66 -63.82
CA ALA A 153 76.04 28.75 -64.48
C ALA A 153 75.92 27.40 -63.74
N ASP A 154 77.03 26.82 -63.28
CA ASP A 154 77.04 25.59 -62.49
C ASP A 154 76.36 25.77 -61.13
N ASP A 155 76.57 26.91 -60.45
CA ASP A 155 75.89 27.22 -59.20
C ASP A 155 74.39 27.54 -59.40
N GLY A 156 74.03 28.20 -60.51
CA GLY A 156 72.64 28.34 -60.94
C GLY A 156 71.97 26.97 -61.14
N LYS A 157 72.63 26.06 -61.88
CA LYS A 157 72.17 24.68 -62.08
C LYS A 157 72.00 23.92 -60.76
N LYS A 158 72.95 24.03 -59.83
CA LYS A 158 72.84 23.43 -58.47
C LYS A 158 71.70 24.04 -57.64
N LYS A 159 71.38 25.32 -57.80
CA LYS A 159 70.24 25.98 -57.14
C LYS A 159 68.91 25.48 -57.72
N TYR A 160 68.78 25.46 -59.05
CA TYR A 160 67.57 24.93 -59.69
C TYR A 160 67.35 23.44 -59.40
N GLN A 161 68.41 22.62 -59.37
CA GLN A 161 68.28 21.21 -58.98
C GLN A 161 67.82 21.01 -57.53
N ARG A 162 68.26 21.88 -56.60
CA ARG A 162 67.77 21.90 -55.21
C ARG A 162 66.29 22.30 -55.14
N SER A 163 65.93 23.41 -55.77
CA SER A 163 64.53 23.87 -55.82
C SER A 163 63.59 22.86 -56.46
N ILE A 164 64.00 22.17 -57.54
CA ILE A 164 63.22 21.09 -58.16
C ILE A 164 63.04 19.89 -57.21
N LYS A 165 64.04 19.60 -56.35
CA LYS A 165 63.93 18.55 -55.33
C LYS A 165 62.97 18.97 -54.22
N GLU A 166 63.15 20.18 -53.68
CA GLU A 166 62.29 20.77 -52.63
C GLU A 166 60.82 20.81 -53.07
N LEU A 167 60.53 21.31 -54.27
CA LEU A 167 59.17 21.35 -54.84
C LEU A 167 58.55 19.95 -55.06
N LYS A 168 59.37 18.92 -55.32
CA LYS A 168 58.89 17.53 -55.41
C LYS A 168 58.57 16.94 -54.03
N GLU A 169 59.39 17.25 -53.03
CA GLU A 169 59.18 16.83 -51.64
C GLU A 169 57.94 17.54 -51.05
N GLU A 170 57.78 18.84 -51.29
CA GLU A 170 56.59 19.61 -50.92
C GLU A 170 55.32 19.08 -51.61
N LYS A 171 55.36 18.82 -52.92
CA LYS A 171 54.23 18.21 -53.63
C LYS A 171 53.85 16.84 -53.06
N ALA A 172 54.84 16.03 -52.67
CA ALA A 172 54.59 14.73 -52.04
C ALA A 172 53.98 14.88 -50.64
N ALA A 173 54.45 15.84 -49.84
CA ALA A 173 53.90 16.17 -48.53
C ALA A 173 52.43 16.63 -48.63
N LEU A 174 52.14 17.60 -49.50
CA LEU A 174 50.78 18.10 -49.76
C LEU A 174 49.85 17.01 -50.31
N SER A 175 50.36 16.09 -51.13
CA SER A 175 49.58 14.93 -51.61
C SER A 175 49.25 13.94 -50.48
N SER A 176 50.16 13.74 -49.52
CA SER A 176 49.94 12.91 -48.34
C SER A 176 48.93 13.55 -47.38
N GLU A 177 49.05 14.86 -47.14
CA GLU A 177 48.11 15.63 -46.31
C GLU A 177 46.70 15.61 -46.90
N ASN A 178 46.55 15.85 -48.20
CA ASN A 178 45.24 15.75 -48.86
C ASN A 178 44.61 14.35 -48.75
N ALA A 179 45.42 13.28 -48.83
CA ALA A 179 44.92 11.91 -48.62
C ALA A 179 44.43 11.70 -47.17
N GLN A 180 45.14 12.23 -46.17
CA GLN A 180 44.72 12.18 -44.76
C GLN A 180 43.46 13.02 -44.50
N LEU A 181 43.34 14.20 -45.13
CA LEU A 181 42.14 15.03 -45.02
C LEU A 181 40.92 14.36 -45.66
N ALA A 182 41.08 13.72 -46.82
CA ALA A 182 40.03 12.94 -47.47
C ALA A 182 39.59 11.74 -46.61
N GLN A 183 40.53 11.04 -45.96
CA GLN A 183 40.20 9.98 -45.01
C GLN A 183 39.40 10.52 -43.81
N ARG A 184 39.88 11.60 -43.16
CA ARG A 184 39.18 12.24 -42.03
C ARG A 184 37.78 12.73 -42.40
N LEU A 185 37.59 13.20 -43.63
CA LEU A 185 36.27 13.57 -44.14
C LEU A 185 35.33 12.36 -44.25
N ASN A 186 35.82 11.21 -44.75
CA ASN A 186 35.05 9.96 -44.82
C ASN A 186 34.72 9.41 -43.42
N ASP A 187 35.65 9.49 -42.47
CA ASP A 187 35.41 9.09 -41.08
C ASP A 187 34.35 9.99 -40.42
N ALA A 188 34.44 11.32 -40.63
CA ALA A 188 33.50 12.30 -40.12
C ALA A 188 32.10 12.16 -40.74
N THR A 189 31.97 11.91 -42.05
CA THR A 189 30.66 11.67 -42.68
C THR A 189 30.05 10.35 -42.19
N THR A 190 30.84 9.30 -42.03
CA THR A 190 30.38 8.01 -41.47
C THR A 190 29.88 8.17 -40.03
N SER A 191 30.64 8.88 -39.18
CA SER A 191 30.24 9.20 -37.80
C SER A 191 28.97 10.07 -37.74
N ASN A 192 28.80 11.02 -38.66
CA ASN A 192 27.57 11.82 -38.76
C ASN A 192 26.35 10.98 -39.17
N VAL A 193 26.51 10.02 -40.09
CA VAL A 193 25.45 9.07 -40.47
C VAL A 193 25.06 8.20 -39.27
N GLN A 194 26.03 7.67 -38.52
CA GLN A 194 25.79 6.92 -37.27
C GLN A 194 25.06 7.78 -36.22
N THR A 195 25.49 9.04 -36.04
CA THR A 195 24.86 10.00 -35.12
C THR A 195 23.40 10.28 -35.52
N SER A 196 23.11 10.41 -36.82
CA SER A 196 21.75 10.57 -37.34
C SER A 196 20.88 9.33 -37.09
N ALA A 197 21.43 8.13 -37.27
CA ALA A 197 20.75 6.87 -36.95
C ALA A 197 20.44 6.74 -35.45
N LEU A 198 21.40 7.03 -34.58
CA LEU A 198 21.22 7.03 -33.12
C LEU A 198 20.18 8.06 -32.66
N LYS A 199 20.15 9.25 -33.26
CA LYS A 199 19.09 10.26 -33.00
C LYS A 199 17.71 9.73 -33.35
N LYS A 200 17.55 9.05 -34.50
CA LYS A 200 16.27 8.41 -34.89
C LYS A 200 15.85 7.31 -33.90
N GLN A 201 16.78 6.47 -33.48
CA GLN A 201 16.52 5.42 -32.47
C GLN A 201 16.11 6.04 -31.11
N LEU A 202 16.74 7.12 -30.68
CA LEU A 202 16.39 7.83 -29.45
C LEU A 202 14.98 8.42 -29.50
N THR A 203 14.57 9.02 -30.63
CA THR A 203 13.19 9.50 -30.82
C THR A 203 12.19 8.33 -30.75
N GLN A 204 12.42 7.25 -31.51
CA GLN A 204 11.57 6.06 -31.47
C GLN A 204 11.46 5.44 -30.06
N ALA A 205 12.53 5.45 -29.28
CA ALA A 205 12.51 4.97 -27.89
C ALA A 205 11.68 5.89 -26.97
N ARG A 206 11.74 7.21 -27.17
CA ARG A 206 10.91 8.19 -26.46
C ARG A 206 9.43 8.05 -26.81
N ASP A 207 9.10 7.88 -28.10
CA ASP A 207 7.72 7.70 -28.56
C ASP A 207 7.11 6.42 -27.98
N ARG A 208 7.87 5.32 -27.96
CA ARG A 208 7.46 4.06 -27.30
C ARG A 208 7.24 4.25 -25.80
N LEU A 209 8.15 4.95 -25.12
CA LEU A 209 8.00 5.22 -23.68
C LEU A 209 6.75 6.06 -23.40
N ALA A 210 6.50 7.10 -24.20
CA ALA A 210 5.31 7.93 -24.09
C ALA A 210 4.01 7.11 -24.29
N SER A 211 3.99 6.18 -25.26
CA SER A 211 2.87 5.26 -25.46
C SER A 211 2.67 4.33 -24.25
N ILE A 212 3.74 3.77 -23.68
CA ILE A 212 3.67 2.88 -22.51
C ILE A 212 3.15 3.64 -21.27
N VAL A 213 3.59 4.89 -21.07
CA VAL A 213 3.09 5.75 -19.98
C VAL A 213 1.61 6.07 -20.19
N ALA A 214 1.19 6.46 -21.39
CA ALA A 214 -0.21 6.73 -21.69
C ALA A 214 -1.11 5.50 -21.47
N ASP A 215 -0.68 4.30 -21.92
CA ASP A 215 -1.39 3.04 -21.69
C ASP A 215 -1.48 2.69 -20.19
N HIS A 216 -0.41 2.96 -19.44
CA HIS A 216 -0.36 2.73 -17.99
C HIS A 216 -1.29 3.67 -17.23
N ASP A 217 -1.27 4.96 -17.56
CA ASP A 217 -2.11 5.98 -16.93
C ASP A 217 -3.59 5.75 -17.27
N ALA A 218 -3.90 5.31 -18.50
CA ALA A 218 -5.24 4.88 -18.89
C ALA A 218 -5.73 3.66 -18.08
N ARG A 219 -4.85 2.67 -17.83
CA ARG A 219 -5.17 1.51 -16.97
C ARG A 219 -5.39 1.92 -15.51
N ILE A 220 -4.58 2.83 -14.97
CA ILE A 220 -4.80 3.38 -13.63
C ILE A 220 -6.14 4.10 -13.56
N ALA A 221 -6.44 4.99 -14.51
CA ALA A 221 -7.72 5.70 -14.55
C ALA A 221 -8.91 4.72 -14.64
N GLN A 222 -8.81 3.67 -15.46
CA GLN A 222 -9.82 2.61 -15.55
C GLN A 222 -9.98 1.85 -14.22
N LEU A 223 -8.88 1.45 -13.57
CA LEU A 223 -8.91 0.76 -12.27
C LEU A 223 -9.48 1.66 -11.16
N THR A 224 -9.10 2.94 -11.12
CA THR A 224 -9.64 3.92 -10.17
C THR A 224 -11.14 4.12 -10.37
N SER A 225 -11.59 4.24 -11.63
CA SER A 225 -13.02 4.35 -11.96
C SER A 225 -13.81 3.08 -11.60
N ALA A 226 -13.27 1.89 -11.90
CA ALA A 226 -13.89 0.62 -11.54
C ALA A 226 -13.97 0.42 -10.01
N HIS A 227 -12.92 0.79 -9.27
CA HIS A 227 -12.91 0.74 -7.81
C HIS A 227 -13.91 1.72 -7.19
N ALA A 228 -14.01 2.95 -7.72
CA ALA A 228 -15.01 3.92 -7.28
C ALA A 228 -16.45 3.42 -7.54
N ALA A 229 -16.71 2.82 -8.71
CA ALA A 229 -18.00 2.21 -9.03
C ALA A 229 -18.34 1.05 -8.07
N ALA A 230 -17.38 0.15 -7.81
CA ALA A 230 -17.55 -0.97 -6.89
C ALA A 230 -17.80 -0.50 -5.44
N LEU A 231 -17.10 0.54 -4.98
CA LEU A 231 -17.36 1.14 -3.66
C LEU A 231 -18.76 1.76 -3.57
N HIS A 232 -19.22 2.47 -4.59
CA HIS A 232 -20.58 3.02 -4.63
C HIS A 232 -21.64 1.92 -4.66
N GLU A 233 -21.43 0.84 -5.42
CA GLU A 233 -22.33 -0.31 -5.42
C GLU A 233 -22.40 -0.98 -4.05
N LEU A 234 -21.24 -1.24 -3.41
CA LEU A 234 -21.16 -1.88 -2.10
C LEU A 234 -21.78 -0.99 -1.00
N GLN A 235 -21.60 0.33 -1.08
CA GLN A 235 -22.31 1.30 -0.23
C GLN A 235 -23.83 1.26 -0.44
N ALA A 236 -24.31 1.19 -1.70
CA ALA A 236 -25.73 1.12 -2.01
C ALA A 236 -26.36 -0.21 -1.55
N GLN A 237 -25.66 -1.33 -1.74
CA GLN A 237 -26.05 -2.65 -1.23
C GLN A 237 -26.12 -2.64 0.31
N HIS A 238 -25.13 -2.07 0.99
CA HIS A 238 -25.11 -1.96 2.45
C HIS A 238 -26.24 -1.05 2.97
N ALA A 239 -26.49 0.10 2.33
CA ALA A 239 -27.60 0.99 2.68
C ALA A 239 -28.96 0.30 2.49
N LYS A 240 -29.12 -0.50 1.43
CA LYS A 240 -30.32 -1.32 1.19
C LYS A 240 -30.49 -2.40 2.26
N ALA A 241 -29.42 -3.10 2.64
CA ALA A 241 -29.46 -4.12 3.69
C ALA A 241 -29.83 -3.53 5.06
N LEU A 242 -29.27 -2.35 5.41
CA LEU A 242 -29.65 -1.62 6.63
C LEU A 242 -31.11 -1.15 6.61
N ALA A 243 -31.62 -0.70 5.46
CA ALA A 243 -33.03 -0.35 5.30
C ALA A 243 -33.94 -1.59 5.50
N GLN A 244 -33.59 -2.72 4.87
CA GLN A 244 -34.32 -3.98 5.05
C GLN A 244 -34.32 -4.46 6.50
N GLN A 245 -33.17 -4.47 7.19
CA GLN A 245 -33.09 -4.80 8.62
C GLN A 245 -33.92 -3.85 9.49
N ARG A 246 -33.96 -2.56 9.16
CA ARG A 246 -34.80 -1.58 9.86
C ARG A 246 -36.29 -1.87 9.66
N ASP A 247 -36.70 -2.19 8.44
CA ASP A 247 -38.10 -2.52 8.12
C ASP A 247 -38.53 -3.84 8.78
N GLU A 248 -37.65 -4.86 8.78
CA GLU A 248 -37.84 -6.13 9.49
C GLU A 248 -37.99 -5.92 11.00
N LEU A 249 -37.09 -5.15 11.64
CA LEU A 249 -37.20 -4.80 13.06
C LEU A 249 -38.46 -4.00 13.38
N THR A 250 -38.84 -3.06 12.50
CA THR A 250 -40.06 -2.26 12.66
C THR A 250 -41.31 -3.13 12.55
N SER A 251 -41.33 -4.08 11.60
CA SER A 251 -42.41 -5.06 11.44
C SER A 251 -42.51 -6.00 12.64
N ALA A 252 -41.37 -6.55 13.11
CA ALA A 252 -41.32 -7.41 14.28
C ALA A 252 -41.81 -6.70 15.54
N HIS A 253 -41.37 -5.45 15.78
CA HIS A 253 -41.85 -4.65 16.90
C HIS A 253 -43.34 -4.30 16.78
N ALA A 254 -43.85 -4.03 15.57
CA ALA A 254 -45.29 -3.81 15.34
C ALA A 254 -46.12 -5.07 15.63
N GLN A 255 -45.64 -6.25 15.21
CA GLN A 255 -46.26 -7.55 15.52
C GLN A 255 -46.23 -7.85 17.02
N GLU A 256 -45.10 -7.59 17.70
CA GLU A 256 -44.98 -7.77 19.15
C GLU A 256 -45.93 -6.83 19.92
N LEU A 257 -46.04 -5.56 19.50
CA LEU A 257 -46.96 -4.60 20.08
C LEU A 257 -48.43 -5.00 19.84
N GLN A 258 -48.76 -5.50 18.65
CA GLN A 258 -50.09 -6.03 18.34
C GLN A 258 -50.42 -7.27 19.19
N ALA A 259 -49.48 -8.21 19.35
CA ALA A 259 -49.66 -9.39 20.19
C ALA A 259 -49.84 -9.00 21.67
N LYS A 260 -49.06 -8.04 22.18
CA LYS A 260 -49.24 -7.47 23.52
C LYS A 260 -50.63 -6.84 23.69
N LEU A 261 -51.08 -6.04 22.74
CA LEU A 261 -52.39 -5.39 22.79
C LEU A 261 -53.56 -6.40 22.71
N GLN A 262 -53.43 -7.45 21.91
CA GLN A 262 -54.37 -8.58 21.89
C GLN A 262 -54.39 -9.29 23.24
N ALA A 263 -53.23 -9.60 23.83
CA ALA A 263 -53.12 -10.23 25.14
C ALA A 263 -53.76 -9.36 26.25
N THR A 264 -53.49 -8.05 26.28
CA THR A 264 -54.14 -7.12 27.22
C THR A 264 -55.66 -7.06 27.03
N THR A 265 -56.14 -7.11 25.78
CA THR A 265 -57.58 -7.13 25.47
C THR A 265 -58.23 -8.43 25.97
N MET A 266 -57.59 -9.59 25.77
CA MET A 266 -58.05 -10.88 26.30
C MET A 266 -58.05 -10.89 27.83
N VAL A 267 -57.01 -10.37 28.48
CA VAL A 267 -56.96 -10.26 29.96
C VAL A 267 -58.11 -9.39 30.47
N SER A 268 -58.36 -8.22 29.87
CA SER A 268 -59.48 -7.35 30.25
C SER A 268 -60.85 -8.02 30.04
N GLN A 269 -60.99 -8.83 28.99
CA GLN A 269 -62.22 -9.61 28.77
C GLN A 269 -62.40 -10.71 29.82
N ILE A 270 -61.33 -11.45 30.15
CA ILE A 270 -61.34 -12.45 31.23
C ILE A 270 -61.65 -11.80 32.58
N GLU A 271 -61.13 -10.61 32.87
CA GLU A 271 -61.44 -9.86 34.09
C GLU A 271 -62.93 -9.50 34.19
N LYS A 272 -63.54 -9.02 33.08
CA LYS A 272 -64.98 -8.75 33.01
C LYS A 272 -65.82 -10.03 33.19
N GLU A 273 -65.44 -11.12 32.55
CA GLU A 273 -66.13 -12.41 32.69
C GLU A 273 -66.02 -12.96 34.12
N ARG A 274 -64.86 -12.84 34.77
CA ARG A 274 -64.69 -13.22 36.18
C ARG A 274 -65.52 -12.35 37.11
N GLU A 275 -65.65 -11.05 36.83
CA GLU A 275 -66.50 -10.17 37.64
C GLU A 275 -68.00 -10.45 37.41
N GLN A 276 -68.41 -10.76 36.17
CA GLN A 276 -69.77 -11.21 35.89
C GLN A 276 -70.09 -12.53 36.62
N VAL A 277 -69.18 -13.51 36.59
CA VAL A 277 -69.35 -14.78 37.32
C VAL A 277 -69.43 -14.56 38.84
N ARG A 278 -68.67 -13.61 39.40
CA ARG A 278 -68.80 -13.21 40.81
C ARG A 278 -70.16 -12.57 41.10
N ALA A 279 -70.63 -11.67 40.24
CA ALA A 279 -71.93 -11.02 40.39
C ALA A 279 -73.08 -12.04 40.31
N ASP A 280 -73.02 -12.98 39.36
CA ASP A 280 -74.01 -14.05 39.20
C ASP A 280 -73.99 -15.02 40.39
N ALA A 281 -72.81 -15.36 40.92
CA ALA A 281 -72.67 -16.18 42.13
C ALA A 281 -73.22 -15.46 43.38
N LEU A 282 -72.92 -14.17 43.55
CA LEU A 282 -73.49 -13.36 44.63
C LEU A 282 -75.01 -13.26 44.53
N ARG A 283 -75.56 -13.15 43.32
CA ARG A 283 -77.01 -13.15 43.09
C ARG A 283 -77.65 -14.48 43.46
N ARG A 284 -77.08 -15.61 43.04
CA ARG A 284 -77.57 -16.95 43.45
C ARG A 284 -77.56 -17.13 44.96
N LEU A 285 -76.48 -16.73 45.64
CA LEU A 285 -76.41 -16.78 47.10
C LEU A 285 -77.44 -15.85 47.79
N GLN A 286 -77.82 -14.74 47.16
CA GLN A 286 -78.90 -13.87 47.65
C GLN A 286 -80.28 -14.51 47.46
N ASP A 287 -80.53 -15.14 46.31
CA ASP A 287 -81.76 -15.86 46.00
C ASP A 287 -81.92 -17.09 46.93
N GLU A 288 -80.85 -17.88 47.13
CA GLU A 288 -80.78 -19.00 48.09
C GLU A 288 -81.05 -18.54 49.53
N LEU A 289 -80.39 -17.47 49.99
CA LEU A 289 -80.63 -16.88 51.31
C LEU A 289 -82.04 -16.31 51.48
N GLN A 290 -82.71 -15.92 50.40
CA GLN A 290 -84.12 -15.53 50.46
C GLN A 290 -85.03 -16.75 50.62
N ILE A 291 -84.80 -17.83 49.87
CA ILE A 291 -85.53 -19.09 50.01
C ILE A 291 -85.37 -19.65 51.44
N GLU A 292 -84.14 -19.70 51.97
CA GLU A 292 -83.91 -20.14 53.36
C GLU A 292 -84.66 -19.29 54.39
N LYS A 293 -84.85 -17.99 54.15
CA LYS A 293 -85.65 -17.12 55.04
C LYS A 293 -87.14 -17.42 54.94
N GLU A 294 -87.66 -17.66 53.73
CA GLU A 294 -89.06 -18.02 53.50
C GLU A 294 -89.36 -19.39 54.14
N GLU A 295 -88.50 -20.39 53.92
CA GLU A 295 -88.57 -21.71 54.59
C GLU A 295 -88.49 -21.60 56.11
N ASN A 296 -87.61 -20.75 56.66
CA ASN A 296 -87.55 -20.50 58.11
C ASN A 296 -88.85 -19.86 58.64
N VAL A 297 -89.51 -18.99 57.88
CA VAL A 297 -90.82 -18.43 58.27
C VAL A 297 -91.89 -19.52 58.30
N ASP A 298 -91.92 -20.42 57.31
CA ASP A 298 -92.87 -21.55 57.27
C ASP A 298 -92.59 -22.58 58.38
N LEU A 299 -91.33 -22.85 58.69
CA LEU A 299 -90.92 -23.65 59.83
C LEU A 299 -91.35 -23.00 61.16
N LEU A 300 -91.18 -21.69 61.34
CA LEU A 300 -91.64 -20.97 62.52
C LEU A 300 -93.17 -21.01 62.67
N GLN A 301 -93.93 -20.88 61.56
CA GLN A 301 -95.39 -21.05 61.56
C GLN A 301 -95.78 -22.49 61.95
N THR A 302 -95.06 -23.49 61.42
CA THR A 302 -95.30 -24.91 61.73
C THR A 302 -95.01 -25.22 63.20
N VAL A 303 -93.88 -24.73 63.74
CA VAL A 303 -93.53 -24.86 65.15
C VAL A 303 -94.59 -24.18 66.03
N LYS A 304 -95.07 -23.00 65.66
CA LYS A 304 -96.17 -22.33 66.38
C LYS A 304 -97.46 -23.16 66.37
N SER A 305 -97.85 -23.71 65.21
CA SER A 305 -99.01 -24.62 65.11
C SER A 305 -98.87 -25.87 65.99
N LEU A 306 -97.66 -26.43 66.07
CA LEU A 306 -97.37 -27.56 66.97
C LEU A 306 -97.39 -27.16 68.44
N GLN A 307 -96.90 -25.98 68.81
CA GLN A 307 -97.00 -25.44 70.18
C GLN A 307 -98.46 -25.21 70.59
N ASP A 308 -99.29 -24.66 69.72
CA ASP A 308 -100.72 -24.45 69.98
C ASP A 308 -101.48 -25.78 70.12
N LYS A 309 -101.18 -26.77 69.26
CA LYS A 309 -101.70 -28.15 69.40
C LYS A 309 -101.25 -28.80 70.70
N LEU A 310 -99.99 -28.64 71.09
CA LEU A 310 -99.46 -29.18 72.35
C LEU A 310 -100.12 -28.53 73.57
N ARG A 311 -100.38 -27.21 73.53
CA ARG A 311 -101.13 -26.50 74.56
C ARG A 311 -102.55 -27.07 74.69
N LEU A 312 -103.26 -27.27 73.57
CA LEU A 312 -104.59 -27.87 73.55
C LEU A 312 -104.59 -29.30 74.13
N VAL A 313 -103.61 -30.15 73.76
CA VAL A 313 -103.47 -31.50 74.33
C VAL A 313 -103.18 -31.45 75.84
N ALA A 314 -102.37 -30.48 76.29
CA ALA A 314 -102.10 -30.29 77.72
C ALA A 314 -103.30 -29.73 78.50
N GLU A 315 -104.25 -29.05 77.85
CA GLU A 315 -105.53 -28.65 78.44
C GLU A 315 -106.48 -29.85 78.53
N LEU A 316 -106.66 -30.60 77.42
CA LEU A 316 -107.44 -31.83 77.39
C LEU A 316 -106.96 -32.89 78.39
N HIS A 317 -105.64 -33.01 78.60
CA HIS A 317 -105.08 -33.91 79.62
C HIS A 317 -105.43 -33.45 81.05
N ARG A 318 -105.45 -32.13 81.32
CA ARG A 318 -105.91 -31.59 82.62
C ARG A 318 -107.42 -31.77 82.83
N ASP A 319 -108.22 -31.69 81.77
CA ASP A 319 -109.65 -32.04 81.83
C ASP A 319 -109.83 -33.53 82.13
N ALA A 320 -109.06 -34.41 81.48
CA ALA A 320 -109.09 -35.85 81.71
C ALA A 320 -108.68 -36.25 83.14
N GLU A 321 -107.62 -35.66 83.70
CA GLU A 321 -107.22 -35.89 85.10
C GLU A 321 -108.28 -35.35 86.08
N ARG A 322 -108.93 -34.22 85.80
CA ARG A 322 -110.09 -33.75 86.60
C ARG A 322 -111.28 -34.71 86.53
N ALA A 323 -111.58 -35.27 85.36
CA ALA A 323 -112.64 -36.26 85.20
C ALA A 323 -112.32 -37.59 85.93
N LYS A 324 -111.06 -38.03 85.87
CA LYS A 324 -110.56 -39.22 86.57
C LYS A 324 -110.62 -39.05 88.10
N ALA A 325 -110.22 -37.90 88.62
CA ALA A 325 -110.32 -37.59 90.04
C ALA A 325 -111.79 -37.59 90.52
N ALA A 326 -112.72 -37.06 89.71
CA ALA A 326 -114.15 -37.14 90.01
C ALA A 326 -114.67 -38.59 90.03
N ALA A 327 -114.23 -39.43 89.08
CA ALA A 327 -114.62 -40.83 89.00
C ALA A 327 -114.12 -41.69 90.17
N GLU A 328 -112.89 -41.46 90.67
CA GLU A 328 -112.40 -42.14 91.87
C GLU A 328 -113.20 -41.74 93.13
N VAL A 329 -113.59 -40.46 93.27
CA VAL A 329 -114.46 -40.00 94.37
C VAL A 329 -115.87 -40.61 94.27
N GLU A 330 -116.39 -40.84 93.06
CA GLU A 330 -117.68 -41.56 92.85
C GLU A 330 -117.56 -43.04 93.26
N LYS A 331 -116.46 -43.68 92.89
CA LYS A 331 -116.14 -45.08 93.19
C LYS A 331 -115.92 -45.34 94.68
N GLU A 332 -115.23 -44.45 95.40
CA GLU A 332 -115.09 -44.54 96.86
C GLU A 332 -116.45 -44.48 97.58
N LYS A 333 -117.35 -43.58 97.12
CA LYS A 333 -118.73 -43.54 97.64
C LYS A 333 -119.46 -44.85 97.38
N ALA A 334 -119.38 -45.39 96.16
CA ALA A 334 -120.04 -46.65 95.80
C ALA A 334 -119.56 -47.82 96.66
N LEU A 335 -118.26 -47.93 96.93
CA LEU A 335 -117.69 -48.94 97.83
C LEU A 335 -118.18 -48.77 99.27
N ALA A 336 -118.28 -47.54 99.77
CA ALA A 336 -118.82 -47.26 101.11
C ALA A 336 -120.32 -47.59 101.25
N TRP A 337 -121.11 -47.51 100.17
CA TRP A 337 -122.48 -48.01 100.13
C TRP A 337 -122.54 -49.55 100.07
N SER A 338 -121.61 -50.19 99.35
CA SER A 338 -121.51 -51.67 99.27
C SER A 338 -121.19 -52.28 100.64
N ALA A 339 -120.18 -51.75 101.35
CA ALA A 339 -119.82 -52.24 102.69
C ALA A 339 -120.99 -52.14 103.69
N LYS A 340 -121.77 -51.05 103.64
CA LYS A 340 -123.00 -50.91 104.46
C LYS A 340 -124.11 -51.89 104.09
N ALA A 341 -124.13 -52.40 102.85
CA ALA A 341 -125.07 -53.43 102.43
C ALA A 341 -124.61 -54.82 102.86
N GLU A 342 -123.30 -55.10 102.83
CA GLU A 342 -122.69 -56.33 103.34
C GLU A 342 -122.87 -56.46 104.86
N ASP A 343 -122.55 -55.41 105.64
CA ASP A 343 -122.80 -55.36 107.10
C ASP A 343 -124.27 -55.68 107.46
N ALA A 344 -125.22 -55.23 106.62
CA ALA A 344 -126.65 -55.49 106.79
C ALA A 344 -127.06 -56.91 106.38
N ALA A 345 -126.40 -57.49 105.37
CA ALA A 345 -126.62 -58.87 104.94
C ALA A 345 -126.11 -59.87 105.98
N ASP A 346 -124.90 -59.66 106.52
CA ASP A 346 -124.30 -60.49 107.56
C ASP A 346 -125.15 -60.48 108.85
N ALA A 347 -125.70 -59.33 109.23
CA ALA A 347 -126.64 -59.21 110.35
C ALA A 347 -127.92 -60.05 110.12
N CYS A 348 -128.44 -60.08 108.89
CA CYS A 348 -129.59 -60.91 108.54
C CYS A 348 -129.24 -62.41 108.50
N GLU A 349 -128.08 -62.80 107.99
CA GLU A 349 -127.66 -64.21 107.90
C GLU A 349 -127.36 -64.80 109.30
N ALA A 350 -126.71 -64.03 110.18
CA ALA A 350 -126.52 -64.41 111.58
C ALA A 350 -127.87 -64.61 112.32
N GLN A 351 -128.89 -63.83 111.97
CA GLN A 351 -130.24 -63.99 112.54
C GLN A 351 -131.00 -65.18 111.92
N ALA A 352 -130.84 -65.45 110.62
CA ALA A 352 -131.43 -66.60 109.95
C ALA A 352 -130.85 -67.94 110.45
N ASN A 353 -129.55 -68.01 110.74
CA ASN A 353 -128.92 -69.23 111.26
C ASN A 353 -129.38 -69.58 112.68
N LYS A 354 -129.60 -68.58 113.56
CA LYS A 354 -130.23 -68.83 114.88
C LYS A 354 -131.59 -69.51 114.76
N PHE A 355 -132.45 -69.04 113.86
CA PHE A 355 -133.77 -69.66 113.66
C PHE A 355 -133.68 -71.09 113.09
N LYS A 356 -132.67 -71.39 112.24
CA LYS A 356 -132.43 -72.77 111.77
C LYS A 356 -132.05 -73.71 112.91
N ASP A 357 -131.14 -73.30 113.79
CA ASP A 357 -130.70 -74.13 114.92
C ASP A 357 -131.86 -74.39 115.90
N GLU A 358 -132.70 -73.38 116.16
CA GLU A 358 -133.92 -73.53 116.96
C GLU A 358 -134.94 -74.48 116.31
N CYS A 359 -135.13 -74.42 115.00
CA CYS A 359 -136.01 -75.34 114.26
C CYS A 359 -135.50 -76.80 114.30
N ALA A 360 -134.22 -77.04 114.05
CA ALA A 360 -133.64 -78.38 114.06
C ALA A 360 -133.81 -79.06 115.43
N LEU A 361 -133.62 -78.30 116.51
CA LEU A 361 -133.78 -78.77 117.89
C LEU A 361 -135.25 -79.03 118.28
N LEU A 362 -136.21 -78.40 117.59
CA LEU A 362 -137.64 -78.68 117.72
C LEU A 362 -138.06 -79.91 116.91
N GLU A 363 -137.53 -80.11 115.70
CA GLU A 363 -137.78 -81.30 114.87
C GLU A 363 -137.25 -82.59 115.54
N GLU A 364 -136.06 -82.55 116.14
CA GLU A 364 -135.51 -83.69 116.89
C GLU A 364 -136.46 -84.10 118.04
N LYS A 365 -136.94 -83.14 118.83
CA LYS A 365 -137.92 -83.36 119.90
C LYS A 365 -139.23 -83.92 119.37
N LEU A 366 -139.70 -83.44 118.21
CA LEU A 366 -140.91 -83.96 117.55
C LEU A 366 -140.74 -85.44 117.18
N SER A 367 -139.57 -85.81 116.61
CA SER A 367 -139.27 -87.19 116.19
C SER A 367 -139.30 -88.20 117.34
N VAL A 368 -138.83 -87.80 118.53
CA VAL A 368 -138.85 -88.64 119.75
C VAL A 368 -140.27 -88.87 120.24
N VAL A 369 -141.11 -87.83 120.23
CA VAL A 369 -142.53 -87.93 120.60
C VAL A 369 -143.29 -88.85 119.62
N ASP A 370 -143.07 -88.66 118.32
CA ASP A 370 -143.73 -89.43 117.25
C ASP A 370 -143.41 -90.93 117.34
N ALA A 371 -142.14 -91.29 117.59
CA ALA A 371 -141.71 -92.68 117.72
C ALA A 371 -142.22 -93.36 119.02
N ALA A 372 -142.33 -92.62 120.12
CA ALA A 372 -142.88 -93.13 121.38
C ALA A 372 -144.37 -93.52 121.24
N LEU A 373 -145.12 -92.79 120.40
CA LEU A 373 -146.52 -93.08 120.07
C LEU A 373 -146.65 -94.31 119.15
N ARG A 374 -145.84 -94.40 118.10
CA ARG A 374 -145.83 -95.57 117.18
C ARG A 374 -145.60 -96.90 117.92
N ARG A 375 -144.69 -96.94 118.92
CA ARG A 375 -144.44 -98.14 119.74
C ARG A 375 -145.64 -98.61 120.58
N ARG A 376 -146.65 -97.77 120.79
CA ARG A 376 -147.90 -98.10 121.51
C ARG A 376 -149.07 -98.48 120.57
N GLY A 377 -148.84 -98.56 119.26
CA GLY A 377 -149.89 -98.82 118.28
C GLY A 377 -150.83 -97.63 118.04
N ILE A 378 -150.39 -96.41 118.37
CA ILE A 378 -151.16 -95.17 118.21
C ILE A 378 -150.48 -94.32 117.11
N SER A 379 -151.22 -93.96 116.06
CA SER A 379 -150.73 -92.99 115.06
C SER A 379 -150.85 -91.56 115.57
N MET A 380 -149.88 -90.71 115.24
CA MET A 380 -149.88 -89.29 115.58
C MET A 380 -151.08 -88.54 114.98
N ASP A 381 -151.55 -88.95 113.80
CA ASP A 381 -152.75 -88.41 113.13
C ASP A 381 -154.02 -88.54 113.98
N PHE A 382 -154.08 -89.50 114.91
CA PHE A 382 -155.24 -89.69 115.78
C PHE A 382 -155.34 -88.62 116.88
N LEU A 383 -154.24 -87.96 117.22
CA LEU A 383 -154.18 -86.91 118.26
C LEU A 383 -154.29 -85.48 117.68
N LEU A 384 -153.91 -85.26 116.42
CA LEU A 384 -153.86 -83.92 115.79
C LEU A 384 -155.23 -83.37 115.30
N LYS A 385 -156.32 -83.77 115.95
CA LYS A 385 -157.66 -83.26 115.63
C LYS A 385 -158.00 -82.05 116.52
N LYS A 386 -157.78 -80.81 116.02
CA LYS A 386 -158.67 -79.60 116.11
C LYS A 386 -157.98 -78.20 116.19
N LYS A 387 -158.28 -77.36 115.18
CA LYS A 387 -158.49 -75.86 115.17
C LYS A 387 -157.34 -74.81 115.18
N THR A 388 -157.57 -73.76 114.33
CA THR A 388 -157.36 -72.28 114.48
C THR A 388 -155.93 -71.67 114.48
N SER A 389 -155.65 -70.41 114.06
CA SER A 389 -156.32 -69.41 113.16
C SER A 389 -155.44 -68.15 112.96
N ASN A 390 -155.60 -67.43 111.83
CA ASN A 390 -155.59 -65.95 111.61
C ASN A 390 -154.37 -65.01 111.85
N ASN A 391 -154.21 -64.06 110.88
CA ASN A 391 -153.90 -62.60 111.00
C ASN A 391 -152.47 -62.17 111.44
N ASN A 392 -151.90 -60.97 111.12
CA ASN A 392 -152.28 -59.73 110.39
C ASN A 392 -150.98 -59.12 109.76
N ASP A 393 -150.96 -58.42 108.62
CA ASP A 393 -151.18 -56.97 108.30
C ASP A 393 -150.14 -55.92 108.81
N ASP A 394 -150.00 -54.85 108.01
CA ASP A 394 -149.48 -53.47 108.28
C ASP A 394 -147.97 -53.28 108.60
N ASP A 395 -147.28 -52.16 108.34
CA ASP A 395 -147.56 -50.84 107.71
C ASP A 395 -146.20 -50.30 107.11
N GLU A 396 -146.10 -49.40 106.10
CA GLU A 396 -146.00 -47.90 106.19
C GLU A 396 -145.09 -47.32 107.32
N PRO A 397 -144.70 -46.01 107.33
CA PRO A 397 -144.10 -45.15 106.29
C PRO A 397 -143.03 -44.15 106.85
N ALA A 398 -142.61 -43.12 106.07
CA ALA A 398 -142.37 -41.69 106.46
C ALA A 398 -141.41 -40.99 105.46
N LYS A 399 -141.56 -39.74 104.96
CA LYS A 399 -141.92 -38.39 105.49
C LYS A 399 -140.84 -37.66 106.33
N ALA A 400 -140.17 -36.65 105.73
CA ALA A 400 -139.75 -35.33 106.31
C ALA A 400 -138.81 -34.60 105.30
N LYS A 401 -139.05 -33.35 104.83
CA LYS A 401 -138.96 -32.00 105.47
C LYS A 401 -137.53 -31.54 105.90
N ALA A 402 -136.95 -30.51 105.23
CA ALA A 402 -136.45 -29.24 105.82
C ALA A 402 -135.56 -28.36 104.88
N VAL A 403 -135.65 -27.03 105.05
CA VAL A 403 -135.06 -25.87 104.28
C VAL A 403 -135.07 -24.64 105.27
N PRO A 404 -134.19 -23.59 105.31
CA PRO A 404 -133.39 -22.90 104.25
C PRO A 404 -131.93 -22.43 104.63
N SER A 405 -131.17 -21.81 103.68
CA SER A 405 -130.40 -20.53 103.85
C SER A 405 -129.38 -20.27 102.70
N HIS A 406 -129.47 -19.21 101.86
CA HIS A 406 -129.00 -17.82 102.07
C HIS A 406 -127.52 -17.71 102.53
N THR A 407 -126.60 -17.04 101.81
CA THR A 407 -126.54 -15.58 101.53
C THR A 407 -125.53 -15.28 100.38
N SER A 408 -125.76 -14.32 99.47
CA SER A 408 -125.17 -12.96 99.41
C SER A 408 -123.61 -12.88 99.33
N LYS A 409 -122.92 -11.98 98.63
CA LYS A 409 -123.21 -10.83 97.74
C LYS A 409 -121.85 -10.17 97.38
N ALA A 410 -121.78 -9.55 96.19
CA ALA A 410 -121.16 -8.22 95.93
C ALA A 410 -119.63 -7.99 95.74
N LYS A 411 -119.35 -7.31 94.60
CA LYS A 411 -118.32 -6.25 94.35
C LYS A 411 -116.85 -6.75 94.18
N LYS A 412 -115.94 -6.02 93.49
CA LYS A 412 -115.94 -4.59 93.09
C LYS A 412 -115.18 -4.34 91.75
N LYS A 413 -115.36 -3.12 91.21
CA LYS A 413 -114.85 -2.52 89.94
C LYS A 413 -113.54 -1.72 90.16
N VAL A 414 -112.96 -1.20 89.06
CA VAL A 414 -111.94 -0.11 88.90
C VAL A 414 -110.53 -0.69 88.66
N VAL A 415 -109.96 -0.68 87.44
CA VAL A 415 -109.52 0.41 86.52
C VAL A 415 -108.21 1.09 86.95
N ALA A 416 -107.18 0.98 86.09
CA ALA A 416 -106.15 2.00 85.87
C ALA A 416 -105.39 1.73 84.55
N GLU A 417 -105.50 2.66 83.61
CA GLU A 417 -104.47 2.95 82.59
C GLU A 417 -103.61 4.12 83.16
N PRO A 418 -102.38 4.38 82.68
CA PRO A 418 -102.28 5.31 81.54
C PRO A 418 -101.06 5.15 80.59
N GLU A 419 -101.28 5.64 79.36
CA GLU A 419 -100.41 6.49 78.50
C GLU A 419 -98.89 6.25 78.33
N GLY A 420 -98.42 6.31 77.07
CA GLY A 420 -96.98 6.43 76.75
C GLY A 420 -96.56 6.26 75.28
N ARG A 421 -97.10 7.09 74.38
CA ARG A 421 -96.57 7.66 73.10
C ARG A 421 -95.23 7.15 72.51
N ASP A 422 -95.14 6.90 71.19
CA ASP A 422 -94.86 7.86 70.07
C ASP A 422 -93.56 8.69 70.27
N GLU A 423 -92.70 8.98 69.27
CA GLU A 423 -92.69 8.69 67.82
C GLU A 423 -91.24 8.83 67.27
N SER A 424 -90.98 8.23 66.09
CA SER A 424 -90.32 8.79 64.88
C SER A 424 -89.46 10.08 65.01
N VAL A 425 -88.24 10.24 64.44
CA VAL A 425 -87.91 10.47 63.00
C VAL A 425 -86.37 10.69 62.90
N LYS A 426 -85.58 9.82 62.25
CA LYS A 426 -85.03 9.98 60.86
C LYS A 426 -83.73 10.84 60.78
N PRO A 427 -83.09 11.11 59.61
CA PRO A 427 -81.70 10.64 59.39
C PRO A 427 -80.70 11.77 59.09
N LEU A 428 -79.41 11.44 58.92
CA LEU A 428 -78.53 12.23 58.05
C LEU A 428 -77.57 11.37 57.24
N ARG A 429 -77.27 11.83 56.02
CA ARG A 429 -76.55 11.12 54.96
C ARG A 429 -75.21 11.83 54.69
N ARG A 430 -74.18 11.06 54.31
CA ARG A 430 -72.96 11.48 53.58
C ARG A 430 -72.01 12.49 54.26
N LYS A 431 -70.75 12.08 54.38
CA LYS A 431 -69.81 12.27 53.27
C LYS A 431 -69.21 10.93 52.88
#